data_AF-A0A9W6C9Q2-F1
#
_entry.id   AF-A0A9W6C9Q2-F1
#
_cell.length_a   1.000
_cell.length_b   1.000
_cell.length_c   1.000
_cell.angle_alpha   90.00
_cell.angle_beta   90.00
_cell.angle_gamma   90.00
#
_symmetry.space_group_name_H-M   'P 1'
#
loop_
_entity.id
_entity.type
_entity.pdbx_description
1 polymer ?
#
loop_
_entity_poly.entity_id
_entity_poly.type
_entity_poly.pdbx_seq_one_letter_code
_entity_poly.pdbx_strand_id
1 'polypeptide(L)'
;MRCQVYIPKELEEVLLNDAKKAGVNVSEIIIRILKKNYKTKNSETLDYIALKDIVFKEIEEYISTLNINDEFELYDASETFRNIPMTKEGKPNVNRAKLGRLFGQSIGKKPFENVERVYIANGNVKKSRYNKATMFKRTK
;
A
#
# COMPACT_ATOMS: atom_id res chain seq x y z
N MET A 1 3.98 23.25 -2.38
CA MET A 1 4.28 24.12 -1.24
C MET A 1 4.53 23.25 -0.02
N ARG A 2 5.57 23.54 0.78
CA ARG A 2 5.73 22.94 2.12
C ARG A 2 5.16 23.94 3.12
N CYS A 3 4.27 23.47 4.00
CA CYS A 3 3.67 24.27 5.06
C CYS A 3 3.97 23.58 6.39
N GLN A 4 4.27 24.36 7.43
CA GLN A 4 4.41 23.88 8.81
C GLN A 4 3.21 24.37 9.60
N VAL A 5 2.55 23.46 10.31
CA VAL A 5 1.36 23.73 11.12
C VAL A 5 1.65 23.28 12.54
N TYR A 6 1.34 24.13 13.51
CA TYR A 6 1.38 23.77 14.93
C TYR A 6 0.03 23.17 15.31
N ILE A 7 0.02 21.89 15.68
CA ILE A 7 -1.20 21.15 16.00
C ILE A 7 -1.38 21.17 17.53
N PRO A 8 -2.55 21.59 18.05
CA PRO A 8 -2.88 21.44 19.46
C PRO A 8 -2.82 19.98 19.92
N LYS A 9 -2.40 19.73 21.17
CA LYS A 9 -2.17 18.38 21.71
C LYS A 9 -3.38 17.45 21.57
N GLU A 10 -4.59 17.98 21.79
CA GLU A 10 -5.84 17.24 21.62
C GLU A 10 -6.04 16.71 20.19
N LEU A 11 -5.65 17.49 19.17
CA LEU A 11 -5.74 17.08 17.78
C LEU A 11 -4.59 16.16 17.37
N GLU A 12 -3.42 16.32 17.98
CA GLU A 12 -2.27 15.46 17.75
C GLU A 12 -2.59 14.00 18.09
N GLU A 13 -3.18 13.76 19.26
CA GLU A 13 -3.58 12.41 19.70
C GLU A 13 -4.62 11.79 18.75
N VAL A 14 -5.61 12.57 18.30
CA VAL A 14 -6.63 12.12 17.34
C VAL A 14 -5.98 11.74 16.00
N LEU A 15 -5.13 12.61 15.44
CA LEU A 15 -4.46 12.38 14.16
C LEU A 15 -3.51 11.17 14.21
N LEU A 16 -2.79 10.99 15.33
CA LEU A 16 -1.92 9.83 15.54
C LEU A 16 -2.74 8.53 15.62
N ASN A 17 -3.86 8.54 16.33
CA ASN A 17 -4.75 7.39 16.44
C ASN A 17 -5.35 7.00 15.09
N ASP A 18 -5.81 7.98 14.31
CA ASP A 18 -6.35 7.74 12.96
C ASP A 18 -5.28 7.21 12.01
N ALA A 19 -4.07 7.78 12.06
CA ALA A 19 -2.93 7.31 11.26
C ALA A 19 -2.57 5.85 11.60
N LYS A 20 -2.53 5.52 12.90
CA LYS A 20 -2.27 4.16 13.39
C LYS A 20 -3.35 3.18 12.93
N LYS A 21 -4.63 3.52 13.09
CA LYS A 21 -5.76 2.69 12.64
C LYS A 21 -5.72 2.44 11.13
N ALA A 22 -5.42 3.48 10.35
CA ALA A 22 -5.32 3.38 8.90
C ALA A 22 -3.99 2.76 8.41
N GLY A 23 -3.00 2.54 9.29
CA GLY A 23 -1.69 2.02 8.92
C GLY A 23 -0.90 2.95 8.00
N VAL A 24 -1.10 4.27 8.13
CA VAL A 24 -0.43 5.30 7.33
C VAL A 24 0.25 6.33 8.23
N ASN A 25 0.98 7.27 7.64
CA ASN A 25 1.54 8.40 8.39
C ASN A 25 0.48 9.50 8.61
N VAL A 26 0.73 10.37 9.59
CA VAL A 26 -0.17 11.48 9.93
C VAL A 26 -0.40 12.42 8.74
N SER A 27 0.61 12.62 7.89
CA SER A 27 0.48 13.48 6.70
C SER A 27 -0.61 13.00 5.73
N GLU A 28 -0.80 11.69 5.54
CA GLU A 28 -1.88 11.16 4.71
C GLU A 28 -3.26 11.46 5.29
N ILE A 29 -3.41 11.38 6.63
CA ILE A 29 -4.65 11.75 7.31
C ILE A 29 -4.96 13.23 7.10
N ILE A 30 -3.97 14.10 7.30
CA ILE A 30 -4.11 15.55 7.09
C ILE A 30 -4.52 15.83 5.64
N ILE A 31 -3.82 15.25 4.66
CA ILE A 31 -4.14 15.44 3.24
C ILE A 31 -5.56 14.98 2.92
N ARG A 32 -6.00 13.83 3.46
CA ARG A 32 -7.37 13.33 3.29
C ARG A 32 -8.41 14.30 3.84
N ILE A 33 -8.19 14.82 5.06
CA ILE A 33 -9.08 15.82 5.68
C ILE A 33 -9.13 17.09 4.84
N LEU A 34 -7.99 17.60 4.37
CA LEU A 34 -7.93 18.79 3.52
C LEU A 34 -8.69 18.56 2.21
N LYS A 35 -8.49 17.42 1.52
CA LYS A 35 -9.21 17.10 0.28
C LYS A 35 -10.72 17.04 0.49
N LYS A 36 -11.18 16.42 1.59
CA LYS A 36 -12.60 16.34 1.95
C LYS A 36 -13.22 17.73 2.12
N ASN A 37 -12.49 18.67 2.71
CA ASN A 37 -12.98 20.02 2.99
C ASN A 37 -12.87 20.97 1.79
N TYR A 38 -11.81 20.87 0.97
CA TYR A 38 -11.55 21.84 -0.10
C TYR A 38 -12.05 21.41 -1.50
N LYS A 39 -12.76 20.27 -1.62
CA LYS A 39 -13.41 19.76 -2.87
C LYS A 39 -12.64 20.09 -4.15
N THR A 40 -11.36 19.72 -4.20
CA THR A 40 -10.52 20.03 -5.37
C THR A 40 -10.97 19.24 -6.59
N LYS A 41 -10.76 19.77 -7.81
CA LYS A 41 -11.16 19.12 -9.08
C LYS A 41 -10.67 17.68 -9.26
N ASN A 42 -9.64 17.25 -8.51
CA ASN A 42 -9.11 15.88 -8.50
C ASN A 42 -9.72 14.99 -7.41
N SER A 43 -10.85 15.38 -6.80
CA SER A 43 -11.53 14.60 -5.74
C SER A 43 -12.06 13.25 -6.20
N GLU A 44 -12.15 13.02 -7.51
CA GLU A 44 -12.54 11.73 -8.10
C GLU A 44 -11.40 10.70 -8.06
N THR A 45 -10.14 11.12 -7.90
CA THR A 45 -9.06 10.16 -7.67
C THR A 45 -9.13 9.64 -6.24
N LEU A 46 -9.27 8.32 -6.09
CA LEU A 46 -9.19 7.63 -4.80
C LEU A 46 -8.03 8.20 -3.96
N ASP A 47 -8.34 8.59 -2.72
CA ASP A 47 -7.27 8.94 -1.78
C ASP A 47 -6.38 7.72 -1.51
N TYR A 48 -5.15 7.97 -1.06
CA TYR A 48 -4.17 6.89 -0.91
C TYR A 48 -4.64 5.81 0.08
N ILE A 49 -5.46 6.16 1.07
CA ILE A 49 -5.96 5.22 2.07
C ILE A 49 -7.00 4.29 1.42
N ALA A 50 -7.96 4.85 0.69
CA ALA A 50 -8.94 4.06 -0.05
C ALA A 50 -8.27 3.16 -1.10
N LEU A 51 -7.28 3.68 -1.83
CA LEU A 51 -6.49 2.90 -2.78
C LEU A 51 -5.77 1.73 -2.09
N LYS A 52 -5.17 1.98 -0.91
CA LYS A 52 -4.48 0.96 -0.11
C LYS A 52 -5.46 -0.12 0.35
N ASP A 53 -6.63 0.25 0.87
CA ASP A 53 -7.62 -0.69 1.38
C ASP A 53 -8.15 -1.61 0.25
N ILE A 54 -8.42 -1.06 -0.94
CA ILE A 54 -8.84 -1.85 -2.12
C ILE A 54 -7.74 -2.82 -2.55
N VAL A 55 -6.51 -2.32 -2.73
CA VAL A 55 -5.37 -3.16 -3.15
C VAL A 55 -5.11 -4.29 -2.15
N PHE A 56 -5.17 -4.00 -0.84
CA PHE A 56 -4.90 -5.01 0.18
C PHE A 56 -5.98 -6.08 0.23
N LYS A 57 -7.25 -5.69 0.02
CA LYS A 57 -8.36 -6.62 -0.08
C LYS A 57 -8.24 -7.52 -1.31
N GLU A 58 -7.92 -6.95 -2.48
CA GLU A 58 -7.68 -7.74 -3.70
C GLU A 58 -6.54 -8.76 -3.51
N ILE A 59 -5.45 -8.35 -2.85
CA ILE A 59 -4.33 -9.26 -2.55
C ILE A 59 -4.76 -10.38 -1.61
N GLU A 60 -5.52 -10.08 -0.55
CA GLU A 60 -6.03 -11.07 0.39
C GLU A 60 -6.94 -12.09 -0.31
N GLU A 61 -7.88 -11.60 -1.14
CA GLU A 61 -8.77 -12.43 -1.96
C GLU A 61 -7.96 -13.30 -2.93
N TYR A 62 -6.98 -12.73 -3.63
CA TYR A 62 -6.12 -13.47 -4.55
C TYR A 62 -5.36 -14.59 -3.84
N ILE A 63 -4.72 -14.31 -2.70
CA ILE A 63 -3.98 -15.31 -1.92
C ILE A 63 -4.88 -16.46 -1.48
N SER A 64 -6.15 -16.19 -1.16
CA SER A 64 -7.10 -17.23 -0.77
C SER A 64 -7.32 -18.31 -1.85
N THR A 65 -7.12 -17.95 -3.12
CA THR A 65 -7.26 -18.85 -4.28
C THR A 65 -6.00 -19.69 -4.57
N LEU A 66 -4.85 -19.31 -4.00
CA LEU A 66 -3.58 -19.98 -4.25
C LEU A 66 -3.42 -21.27 -3.44
N ASN A 67 -2.70 -22.24 -3.98
CA ASN A 67 -2.22 -23.38 -3.21
C ASN A 67 -1.04 -23.00 -2.31
N ILE A 68 -0.75 -23.84 -1.32
CA ILE A 68 0.46 -23.70 -0.50
C ILE A 68 1.70 -23.79 -1.41
N ASN A 69 2.65 -22.89 -1.20
CA ASN A 69 3.87 -22.67 -1.99
C ASN A 69 3.68 -22.04 -3.37
N ASP A 70 2.46 -21.73 -3.80
CA ASP A 70 2.28 -20.93 -5.02
C ASP A 70 2.94 -19.55 -4.83
N GLU A 71 3.74 -19.17 -5.81
CA GLU A 71 4.43 -17.89 -5.83
C GLU A 71 3.62 -16.84 -6.59
N PHE A 72 3.69 -15.59 -6.14
CA PHE A 72 3.01 -14.47 -6.79
C PHE A 72 3.78 -13.16 -6.63
N GLU A 73 3.46 -12.18 -7.47
CA GLU A 73 3.81 -10.78 -7.29
C GLU A 73 2.56 -9.90 -7.17
N LEU A 74 2.72 -8.67 -6.66
CA LEU A 74 1.60 -7.74 -6.46
C LEU A 74 0.88 -7.35 -7.76
N TYR A 75 1.59 -7.42 -8.89
CA TYR A 75 1.02 -7.11 -10.20
C TYR A 75 -0.01 -8.15 -10.63
N ASP A 76 0.21 -9.42 -10.30
CA ASP A 76 -0.73 -10.50 -10.55
C ASP A 76 -1.90 -10.45 -9.56
N ALA A 77 -1.60 -10.14 -8.29
CA ALA A 77 -2.56 -10.24 -7.19
C ALA A 77 -3.57 -9.08 -7.09
N SER A 78 -3.33 -7.94 -7.75
CA SER A 78 -4.23 -6.78 -7.65
C SER A 78 -4.32 -6.02 -8.97
N GLU A 79 -5.52 -6.02 -9.57
CA GLU A 79 -5.84 -5.23 -10.76
C GLU A 79 -5.72 -3.73 -10.46
N THR A 80 -6.19 -3.29 -9.29
CA THR A 80 -6.08 -1.89 -8.89
C THR A 80 -4.61 -1.47 -8.81
N PHE A 81 -3.74 -2.28 -8.21
CA PHE A 81 -2.30 -2.01 -8.13
C PHE A 81 -1.67 -1.95 -9.54
N ARG A 82 -2.05 -2.90 -10.40
CA ARG A 82 -1.62 -3.01 -11.80
C ARG A 82 -1.94 -1.76 -12.61
N ASN A 83 -3.09 -1.14 -12.34
CA ASN A 83 -3.63 -0.02 -13.11
C ASN A 83 -3.32 1.36 -12.50
N ILE A 84 -2.57 1.45 -11.38
CA ILE A 84 -2.12 2.75 -10.84
C ILE A 84 -1.33 3.51 -11.92
N PRO A 85 -1.71 4.73 -12.31
CA PRO A 85 -1.03 5.44 -13.41
C PRO A 85 0.43 5.76 -13.05
N MET A 86 1.34 5.69 -14.03
CA MET A 86 2.77 5.96 -13.82
C MET A 86 3.07 7.41 -13.43
N THR A 87 2.18 8.33 -13.80
CA THR A 87 2.28 9.75 -13.48
C THR A 87 1.01 10.27 -12.81
N LYS A 88 1.16 11.24 -11.91
CA LYS A 88 0.07 11.98 -11.30
C LYS A 88 0.46 13.46 -11.30
N GLU A 89 -0.40 14.30 -11.88
CA GLU A 89 -0.21 15.76 -11.92
C GLU A 89 1.18 16.17 -12.50
N GLY A 90 1.56 15.52 -13.61
CA GLY A 90 2.84 15.80 -14.31
C GLY A 90 4.10 15.29 -13.59
N LYS A 91 3.96 14.52 -12.51
CA LYS A 91 5.07 13.95 -11.74
C LYS A 91 4.99 12.43 -11.68
N PRO A 92 6.12 11.71 -11.46
CA PRO A 92 6.09 10.27 -11.21
C PRO A 92 5.17 9.92 -10.05
N ASN A 93 4.31 8.92 -10.25
CA ASN A 93 3.39 8.45 -9.22
C ASN A 93 4.09 7.46 -8.30
N VAL A 94 4.24 7.84 -7.03
CA VAL A 94 4.94 7.03 -6.02
C VAL A 94 4.07 5.96 -5.37
N ASN A 95 2.76 5.91 -5.68
CA ASN A 95 1.81 5.05 -4.97
C ASN A 95 2.15 3.56 -5.08
N ARG A 96 2.55 3.06 -6.27
CA ARG A 96 2.96 1.65 -6.43
C ARG A 96 4.13 1.28 -5.53
N ALA A 97 5.18 2.10 -5.51
CA ALA A 97 6.36 1.87 -4.68
C ALA A 97 6.00 1.90 -3.19
N LYS A 98 5.15 2.85 -2.77
CA LYS A 98 4.69 2.98 -1.40
C LYS A 98 3.86 1.78 -0.95
N LEU A 99 2.93 1.32 -1.79
CA LEU A 99 2.12 0.13 -1.53
C LEU A 99 2.97 -1.14 -1.46
N GLY A 100 3.92 -1.33 -2.38
CA GLY A 100 4.82 -2.49 -2.36
C GLY A 100 5.68 -2.54 -1.10
N ARG A 101 6.18 -1.39 -0.63
CA ARG A 101 6.89 -1.29 0.65
C ARG A 101 5.97 -1.63 1.82
N LEU A 102 4.76 -1.08 1.84
CA LEU A 102 3.80 -1.28 2.92
C LEU A 102 3.36 -2.74 3.02
N PHE A 103 3.07 -3.38 1.88
CA PHE A 103 2.76 -4.81 1.83
C PHE A 103 3.94 -5.65 2.35
N GLY A 104 5.17 -5.31 1.94
CA GLY A 104 6.37 -5.95 2.48
C GLY A 104 6.51 -5.84 4.01
N GLN A 105 5.92 -4.83 4.64
CA GLN A 105 5.92 -4.65 6.10
C GLN A 105 4.74 -5.35 6.81
N SER A 106 3.70 -5.74 6.06
CA SER A 106 2.52 -6.45 6.58
C SER A 106 2.65 -7.97 6.54
N ILE A 107 3.61 -8.51 5.77
CA ILE A 107 3.93 -9.94 5.75
C ILE A 107 4.21 -10.47 7.16
N GLY A 108 3.64 -11.63 7.49
CA GLY A 108 3.75 -12.24 8.81
C GLY A 108 2.83 -11.62 9.87
N LYS A 109 1.94 -10.70 9.48
CA LYS A 109 0.92 -10.09 10.32
C LYS A 109 -0.43 -10.24 9.65
N LYS A 110 -1.51 -10.27 10.43
CA LYS A 110 -2.88 -10.28 9.88
C LYS A 110 -3.12 -9.12 8.90
N PRO A 111 -3.78 -9.35 7.76
CA PRO A 111 -4.30 -10.65 7.29
C PRO A 111 -3.26 -11.55 6.59
N PHE A 112 -2.05 -11.05 6.29
CA PHE A 112 -1.01 -11.73 5.53
C PHE A 112 -0.03 -12.56 6.39
N GLU A 113 -0.56 -13.24 7.41
CA GLU A 113 0.23 -14.08 8.31
C GLU A 113 0.69 -15.40 7.65
N ASN A 114 0.02 -15.79 6.57
CA ASN A 114 0.32 -16.96 5.74
C ASN A 114 1.10 -16.64 4.46
N VAL A 115 1.80 -15.50 4.44
CA VAL A 115 2.61 -15.07 3.30
C VAL A 115 4.07 -14.96 3.73
N GLU A 116 4.99 -15.31 2.83
CA GLU A 116 6.42 -15.07 3.00
C GLU A 116 7.05 -14.50 1.73
N ARG A 117 8.22 -13.86 1.88
CA ARG A 117 9.08 -13.55 0.72
C ARG A 117 9.72 -14.83 0.21
N VAL A 118 9.82 -14.96 -1.10
CA VAL A 118 10.62 -16.04 -1.71
C VAL A 118 12.08 -15.60 -1.73
N TYR A 119 12.97 -16.50 -1.32
CA TYR A 119 14.42 -16.28 -1.37
C TYR A 119 15.05 -17.27 -2.35
N ILE A 120 16.04 -16.81 -3.10
CA ILE A 120 16.88 -17.67 -3.94
C ILE A 120 18.05 -18.24 -3.14
N ALA A 121 18.76 -19.24 -3.67
CA ALA A 121 19.80 -19.99 -2.97
C ALA A 121 20.91 -19.15 -2.31
N ASN A 122 21.17 -17.94 -2.81
CA ASN A 122 22.15 -17.01 -2.26
C ASN A 122 21.61 -16.10 -1.13
N GLY A 123 20.39 -16.36 -0.62
CA GLY A 123 19.75 -15.60 0.45
C GLY A 123 19.12 -14.27 0.01
N ASN A 124 19.23 -13.89 -1.27
CA ASN A 124 18.55 -12.70 -1.77
C ASN A 124 17.07 -12.96 -2.02
N VAL A 125 16.26 -11.92 -1.91
CA VAL A 125 14.84 -11.96 -2.26
C VAL A 125 14.70 -12.22 -3.76
N LYS A 126 13.94 -13.27 -4.11
CA LYS A 126 13.62 -13.62 -5.50
C LYS A 126 12.89 -12.47 -6.17
N LYS A 127 13.33 -12.14 -7.37
CA LYS A 127 12.69 -11.14 -8.23
C LYS A 127 12.00 -11.83 -9.40
N SER A 128 10.84 -11.32 -9.80
CA SER A 128 10.17 -11.79 -10.99
C SER A 128 10.99 -11.50 -12.24
N ARG A 129 10.70 -12.24 -13.31
CA ARG A 129 11.52 -12.22 -14.53
C ARG A 129 11.44 -10.88 -15.26
N TYR A 130 10.23 -10.32 -15.38
CA TYR A 130 9.92 -9.22 -16.30
C TYR A 130 10.04 -7.84 -15.66
N ASN A 131 9.35 -7.60 -14.55
CA ASN A 131 9.31 -6.27 -13.91
C ASN A 131 10.25 -6.17 -12.69
N LYS A 132 11.01 -7.23 -12.38
CA LYS A 132 11.92 -7.32 -11.23
C LYS A 132 11.22 -7.03 -9.90
N ALA A 133 9.92 -7.30 -9.79
CA ALA A 133 9.18 -7.16 -8.55
C ALA A 133 9.58 -8.26 -7.56
N THR A 134 9.37 -7.99 -6.27
CA THR A 134 9.58 -8.98 -5.22
C THR A 134 8.56 -10.11 -5.34
N MET A 135 9.01 -11.36 -5.31
CA MET A 135 8.15 -12.54 -5.26
C MET A 135 7.78 -12.89 -3.82
N PHE A 136 6.54 -13.31 -3.65
CA PHE A 136 5.97 -13.82 -2.40
C PHE A 136 5.42 -15.22 -2.62
N LYS A 137 5.18 -15.96 -1.53
CA LYS A 137 4.51 -17.27 -1.59
C LYS A 137 3.51 -17.41 -0.46
N ARG A 138 2.46 -18.20 -0.70
CA ARG A 138 1.56 -18.66 0.35
C ARG A 138 2.22 -19.78 1.14
N THR A 139 2.13 -19.75 2.47
CA THR A 139 2.76 -20.73 3.36
C THR A 139 1.79 -21.56 4.17
N LYS A 140 0.54 -21.13 4.30
CA LYS A 140 -0.56 -21.82 5.00
C LYS A 140 -1.89 -21.55 4.30
#